data_AF-A0A2J0SNJ1-F1
#
_entry.id   AF-A0A2J0SNJ1-F1
#
_cell.length_a   1.000
_cell.length_b   1.000
_cell.length_c   1.000
_cell.angle_alpha   90.00
_cell.angle_beta   90.00
_cell.angle_gamma   90.00
#
_symmetry.space_group_name_H-M   'P 1'
#
loop_
_entity.id
_entity.type
_entity.pdbx_description
1 polymer ?
#
loop_
_entity_poly.entity_id
_entity_poly.type
_entity_poly.pdbx_seq_one_letter_code
_entity_poly.pdbx_strand_id
1 'polypeptide(L)'
;MVKWFAVVAAPVYSIALWGAWLPSSASAQQAGYDGEVVTCESRDMGWVHCDIDVSNGIDLVRQLSNSSCIRGSEWGTDRSGVWVTLGCRAEFRARRAAGVAPVASEGKRLVRRVVRCESNGRPQSCPVRLDGAPVRLLRQLSALPCREGQGWGYKRNEVWTSRGCQGDFEVADEDGRFVDVPRRLTCESKSKKRRFCGASISVGAAVFEQLSSTPCEEGSTWGWSRNGIWVDGGCRAEFSVN
;
A
#
# COMPACT_ATOMS: atom_id res chain seq x y z
N MET A 1 29.91 -92.54 -56.95
CA MET A 1 30.04 -92.88 -55.52
C MET A 1 30.18 -91.57 -54.77
N VAL A 2 29.27 -91.29 -53.83
CA VAL A 2 29.29 -90.16 -52.87
C VAL A 2 29.23 -88.75 -53.51
N LYS A 3 28.13 -88.00 -53.34
CA LYS A 3 28.03 -87.09 -52.19
C LYS A 3 26.73 -86.27 -52.13
N TRP A 4 25.98 -86.51 -51.04
CA TRP A 4 25.31 -85.57 -50.13
C TRP A 4 24.26 -84.58 -50.68
N PHE A 5 22.99 -84.90 -50.36
CA PHE A 5 21.94 -83.91 -50.15
C PHE A 5 22.27 -83.07 -48.92
N ALA A 6 22.36 -81.74 -49.08
CA ALA A 6 22.39 -80.80 -47.97
C ALA A 6 21.09 -79.99 -47.98
N VAL A 7 20.29 -80.22 -46.93
CA VAL A 7 19.06 -79.52 -46.61
C VAL A 7 19.38 -78.06 -46.29
N VAL A 8 18.84 -77.12 -47.08
CA VAL A 8 18.92 -75.69 -46.76
C VAL A 8 17.79 -75.35 -45.80
N ALA A 9 18.14 -75.14 -44.54
CA ALA A 9 17.26 -74.62 -43.51
C ALA A 9 16.88 -73.17 -43.85
N ALA A 10 15.58 -72.88 -43.96
CA ALA A 10 15.07 -71.53 -44.12
C ALA A 10 15.26 -70.72 -42.82
N PRO A 11 15.80 -69.48 -42.88
CA PRO A 11 15.89 -68.63 -41.72
C PRO A 11 14.51 -68.10 -41.34
N VAL A 12 14.12 -68.36 -40.08
CA VAL A 12 12.96 -67.76 -39.43
C VAL A 12 13.24 -66.26 -39.27
N TYR A 13 12.57 -65.42 -40.07
CA TYR A 13 12.62 -63.97 -39.90
C TYR A 13 11.76 -63.57 -38.70
N SER A 14 12.42 -63.28 -37.58
CA SER A 14 11.83 -62.61 -36.43
C SER A 14 11.44 -61.19 -36.81
N ILE A 15 10.14 -60.90 -36.80
CA ILE A 15 9.61 -59.54 -37.00
C ILE A 15 9.94 -58.72 -35.74
N ALA A 16 10.94 -57.85 -35.84
CA ALA A 16 11.20 -56.84 -34.83
C ALA A 16 10.15 -55.73 -34.97
N LEU A 17 9.11 -55.77 -34.13
CA LEU A 17 8.19 -54.65 -33.93
C LEU A 17 8.94 -53.52 -33.22
N TRP A 18 9.45 -52.58 -34.00
CA TRP A 18 9.89 -51.29 -33.47
C TRP A 18 8.63 -50.53 -33.05
N GLY A 19 8.38 -50.50 -31.73
CA GLY A 19 7.38 -49.61 -31.16
C GLY A 19 7.73 -48.18 -31.56
N ALA A 20 6.89 -47.55 -32.36
CA ALA A 20 6.94 -46.11 -32.57
C ALA A 20 6.57 -45.46 -31.24
N TRP A 21 7.56 -44.95 -30.52
CA TRP A 21 7.34 -44.04 -29.42
C TRP A 21 6.82 -42.73 -30.03
N LEU A 22 5.49 -42.60 -30.09
CA LEU A 22 4.86 -41.32 -30.33
C LEU A 22 5.31 -40.40 -29.18
N PRO A 23 5.91 -39.23 -29.45
CA PRO A 23 6.16 -38.26 -28.41
C PRO A 23 4.81 -37.92 -27.79
N SER A 24 4.66 -38.21 -26.49
CA SER A 24 3.52 -37.73 -25.71
C SER A 24 3.44 -36.23 -25.93
N SER A 25 2.34 -35.76 -26.53
CA SER A 25 1.99 -34.36 -26.52
C SER A 25 2.02 -33.93 -25.06
N ALA A 26 3.00 -33.11 -24.70
CA ALA A 26 2.97 -32.39 -23.43
C ALA A 26 1.73 -31.51 -23.50
N SER A 27 0.63 -31.97 -22.91
CA SER A 27 -0.48 -31.12 -22.56
C SER A 27 0.08 -30.10 -21.58
N ALA A 28 0.40 -28.91 -22.10
CA ALA A 28 0.54 -27.72 -21.29
C ALA A 28 -0.74 -27.63 -20.46
N GLN A 29 -0.65 -27.97 -19.18
CA GLN A 29 -1.74 -27.68 -18.26
C GLN A 29 -1.91 -26.17 -18.28
N GLN A 30 -3.00 -25.69 -18.89
CA GLN A 30 -3.58 -24.40 -18.55
C GLN A 30 -3.80 -24.42 -17.03
N ALA A 31 -2.87 -23.82 -16.29
CA ALA A 31 -3.06 -23.47 -14.90
C ALA A 31 -4.22 -22.47 -14.87
N GLY A 32 -5.35 -22.90 -14.30
CA GLY A 32 -6.45 -22.01 -13.99
C GLY A 32 -5.94 -20.93 -13.03
N TYR A 33 -6.00 -19.67 -13.47
CA TYR A 33 -5.70 -18.48 -12.68
C TYR A 33 -6.72 -18.32 -11.55
N ASP A 34 -6.58 -19.09 -10.48
CA ASP A 34 -7.35 -18.91 -9.25
C ASP A 34 -6.50 -18.17 -8.21
N GLY A 35 -6.44 -16.84 -8.32
CA GLY A 35 -5.94 -15.94 -7.28
C GLY A 35 -4.61 -16.32 -6.62
N GLU A 36 -3.68 -16.88 -7.39
CA GLU A 36 -2.42 -17.39 -6.88
C GLU A 36 -1.54 -16.25 -6.36
N VAL A 37 -1.03 -16.43 -5.15
CA VAL A 37 -0.05 -15.53 -4.57
C VAL A 37 1.31 -15.89 -5.17
N VAL A 38 1.90 -14.97 -5.93
CA VAL A 38 3.22 -15.13 -6.53
C VAL A 38 4.27 -14.55 -5.61
N THR A 39 5.24 -15.36 -5.21
CA THR A 39 6.43 -14.90 -4.49
C THR A 39 7.47 -14.41 -5.50
N CYS A 40 7.84 -13.13 -5.42
CA CYS A 40 8.84 -12.51 -6.28
C CYS A 40 9.99 -11.94 -5.45
N GLU A 41 11.22 -12.36 -5.74
CA GLU A 41 12.38 -12.12 -4.87
C GLU A 41 13.58 -11.52 -5.61
N SER A 42 13.92 -10.27 -5.32
CA SER A 42 15.21 -9.69 -5.67
C SER A 42 16.28 -10.20 -4.71
N ARG A 43 17.12 -11.11 -5.20
CA ARG A 43 18.34 -11.57 -4.54
C ARG A 43 19.53 -10.83 -5.14
N ASP A 44 20.55 -10.56 -4.32
CA ASP A 44 21.78 -9.87 -4.74
C ASP A 44 21.54 -8.52 -5.45
N MET A 45 20.48 -7.81 -5.04
CA MET A 45 20.04 -6.52 -5.60
C MET A 45 19.59 -6.59 -7.07
N GLY A 46 19.41 -7.78 -7.63
CA GLY A 46 19.01 -7.98 -9.02
C GLY A 46 17.57 -7.57 -9.32
N TRP A 47 17.32 -7.15 -10.55
CA TRP A 47 15.95 -6.96 -11.05
C TRP A 47 15.36 -8.32 -11.43
N VAL A 48 14.17 -8.64 -10.92
CA VAL A 48 13.49 -9.92 -11.15
C VAL A 48 12.05 -9.63 -11.56
N HIS A 49 11.54 -10.36 -12.54
CA HIS A 49 10.17 -10.26 -13.02
C HIS A 49 9.46 -11.60 -12.85
N CYS A 50 8.21 -11.54 -12.39
CA CYS A 50 7.37 -12.68 -12.13
C CYS A 50 6.02 -12.46 -12.82
N ASP A 51 5.67 -13.39 -13.69
CA ASP A 51 4.42 -13.33 -14.45
C ASP A 51 3.22 -13.48 -13.51
N ILE A 52 2.27 -12.54 -13.62
CA ILE A 52 1.04 -12.53 -12.86
C ILE A 52 0.01 -11.66 -13.59
N ASP A 53 -1.28 -12.03 -13.53
CA ASP A 53 -2.33 -11.23 -14.14
C ASP A 53 -2.44 -9.85 -13.47
N VAL A 54 -2.08 -8.81 -14.22
CA VAL A 54 -2.12 -7.41 -13.77
C VAL A 54 -3.42 -6.70 -14.16
N SER A 55 -4.33 -7.36 -14.88
CA SER A 55 -5.50 -6.73 -15.53
C SER A 55 -6.40 -5.97 -14.56
N ASN A 56 -6.51 -6.45 -13.32
CA ASN A 56 -7.32 -5.84 -12.27
C ASN A 56 -6.47 -5.15 -11.19
N GLY A 57 -5.15 -5.08 -11.38
CA GLY A 57 -4.16 -4.60 -10.42
C GLY A 57 -3.61 -5.69 -9.52
N ILE A 58 -2.51 -5.35 -8.83
CA ILE A 58 -1.74 -6.22 -7.94
C ILE A 58 -1.74 -5.66 -6.51
N ASP A 59 -1.90 -6.55 -5.54
CA ASP A 59 -1.69 -6.26 -4.12
C ASP A 59 -0.38 -6.91 -3.64
N LEU A 60 0.44 -6.17 -2.89
CA LEU A 60 1.52 -6.75 -2.10
C LEU A 60 0.89 -7.36 -0.84
N VAL A 61 0.93 -8.68 -0.74
CA VAL A 61 0.29 -9.46 0.33
C VAL A 61 1.19 -9.52 1.56
N ARG A 62 2.49 -9.75 1.36
CA ARG A 62 3.44 -9.91 2.46
C ARG A 62 4.84 -9.54 2.02
N GLN A 63 5.55 -8.75 2.83
CA GLN A 63 6.98 -8.51 2.63
C GLN A 63 7.79 -9.63 3.30
N LEU A 64 8.73 -10.22 2.58
CA LEU A 64 9.62 -11.30 3.02
C LEU A 64 11.03 -10.79 3.37
N SER A 65 11.44 -9.65 2.79
CA SER A 65 12.74 -9.04 3.02
C SER A 65 12.75 -8.03 4.16
N ASN A 66 13.93 -7.81 4.75
CA ASN A 66 14.18 -6.66 5.63
C ASN A 66 14.46 -5.36 4.85
N SER A 67 14.85 -5.47 3.57
CA SER A 67 14.90 -4.36 2.60
C SER A 67 13.50 -3.87 2.27
N SER A 68 13.39 -2.58 1.92
CA SER A 68 12.13 -1.94 1.55
C SER A 68 11.51 -2.56 0.30
N CYS A 69 10.18 -2.69 0.30
CA CYS A 69 9.38 -3.05 -0.86
C CYS A 69 8.35 -1.95 -1.15
N ILE A 70 8.80 -0.82 -1.69
CA ILE A 70 7.93 0.32 -2.01
C ILE A 70 7.59 0.27 -3.50
N ARG A 71 6.29 0.34 -3.82
CA ARG A 71 5.82 0.33 -5.22
C ARG A 71 6.43 1.50 -5.99
N GLY A 72 6.79 1.32 -7.25
CA GLY A 72 7.47 2.31 -8.09
C GLY A 72 8.94 2.61 -7.70
N SER A 73 9.49 1.95 -6.67
CA SER A 73 10.92 2.03 -6.31
C SER A 73 11.54 0.63 -6.36
N GLU A 74 11.24 -0.23 -5.40
CA GLU A 74 11.80 -1.58 -5.32
C GLU A 74 10.88 -2.64 -5.93
N TRP A 75 9.63 -2.31 -6.25
CA TRP A 75 8.78 -3.17 -7.05
C TRP A 75 7.78 -2.39 -7.88
N GLY A 76 7.19 -2.99 -8.89
CA GLY A 76 6.13 -2.39 -9.69
C GLY A 76 5.48 -3.41 -10.59
N THR A 77 4.65 -2.95 -11.53
CA THR A 77 3.97 -3.81 -12.50
C THR A 77 4.24 -3.29 -13.91
N ASP A 78 4.37 -4.19 -14.86
CA ASP A 78 4.31 -3.89 -16.29
C ASP A 78 3.09 -4.56 -16.92
N ARG A 79 3.12 -4.84 -18.24
CA ARG A 79 1.99 -5.44 -18.96
C ARG A 79 1.83 -6.94 -18.70
N SER A 80 2.85 -7.62 -18.20
CA SER A 80 2.86 -9.09 -18.06
C SER A 80 3.08 -9.57 -16.63
N GLY A 81 3.52 -8.70 -15.72
CA GLY A 81 3.71 -9.14 -14.35
C GLY A 81 4.20 -8.08 -13.39
N VAL A 82 4.69 -8.58 -12.26
CA VAL A 82 5.31 -7.78 -11.21
C VAL A 82 6.83 -7.87 -11.37
N TRP A 83 7.50 -6.74 -11.18
CA TRP A 83 8.96 -6.73 -11.04
C TRP A 83 9.35 -6.31 -9.64
N VAL A 84 10.47 -6.84 -9.15
CA VAL A 84 11.11 -6.47 -7.87
C VAL A 84 12.60 -6.20 -8.10
N THR A 85 13.20 -5.35 -7.29
CA THR A 85 14.60 -4.94 -7.39
C THR A 85 15.14 -4.48 -6.03
N LEU A 86 16.42 -4.13 -5.95
CA LEU A 86 17.08 -3.54 -4.78
C LEU A 86 16.86 -4.37 -3.49
N GLY A 87 16.82 -5.69 -3.63
CA GLY A 87 16.66 -6.62 -2.52
C GLY A 87 15.22 -6.79 -2.03
N CYS A 88 14.22 -6.18 -2.65
CA CYS A 88 12.82 -6.41 -2.29
C CYS A 88 12.41 -7.86 -2.56
N ARG A 89 11.86 -8.53 -1.53
CA ARG A 89 11.28 -9.86 -1.62
C ARG A 89 9.90 -9.83 -1.01
N ALA A 90 8.88 -10.22 -1.78
CA ALA A 90 7.49 -10.12 -1.34
C ALA A 90 6.59 -11.13 -2.06
N GLU A 91 5.43 -11.37 -1.46
CA GLU A 91 4.30 -12.10 -2.01
C GLU A 91 3.30 -11.11 -2.63
N PHE A 92 2.85 -11.38 -3.84
CA PHE A 92 1.95 -10.54 -4.63
C PHE A 92 0.72 -11.33 -5.07
N ARG A 93 -0.42 -10.66 -5.20
CA ARG A 93 -1.66 -11.29 -5.66
C ARG A 93 -2.39 -10.42 -6.67
N ALA A 94 -2.86 -11.04 -7.74
CA ALA A 94 -3.77 -10.43 -8.70
C ALA A 94 -5.12 -10.16 -8.04
N ARG A 95 -5.67 -8.96 -8.23
CA ARG A 95 -7.05 -8.69 -7.81
C ARG A 95 -7.99 -9.52 -8.69
N ARG A 96 -9.00 -10.14 -8.08
CA ARG A 96 -10.06 -10.78 -8.85
C ARG A 96 -10.90 -9.70 -9.54
N ALA A 97 -11.32 -9.96 -10.77
CA ALA A 97 -12.34 -9.14 -11.41
C ALA A 97 -13.59 -9.15 -10.51
N ALA A 98 -13.91 -8.03 -9.90
CA ALA A 98 -15.11 -7.92 -9.10
C ALA A 98 -16.32 -8.09 -10.03
N GLY A 99 -17.05 -9.20 -9.88
CA GLY A 99 -18.33 -9.40 -10.55
C GLY A 99 -19.26 -8.25 -10.18
N VAL A 100 -19.70 -7.51 -11.21
CA VAL A 100 -20.77 -6.50 -11.23
C VAL A 100 -21.02 -5.79 -9.89
N ALA A 101 -20.41 -4.62 -9.72
CA ALA A 101 -20.77 -3.70 -8.64
C ALA A 101 -22.28 -3.34 -8.73
N PRO A 102 -23.01 -3.28 -7.61
CA PRO A 102 -24.38 -2.81 -7.62
C PRO A 102 -24.42 -1.33 -8.03
N VAL A 103 -25.49 -0.98 -8.74
CA VAL A 103 -25.83 0.33 -9.29
C VAL A 103 -25.48 1.46 -8.31
N ALA A 104 -24.79 2.47 -8.82
CA ALA A 104 -24.43 3.69 -8.10
C ALA A 104 -25.66 4.30 -7.42
N SER A 105 -25.68 4.29 -6.09
CA SER A 105 -26.58 5.16 -5.35
C SER A 105 -26.09 6.60 -5.50
N GLU A 106 -26.99 7.48 -5.94
CA GLU A 106 -26.74 8.91 -5.93
C GLU A 106 -26.46 9.36 -4.49
N GLY A 107 -25.20 9.73 -4.29
CA GLY A 107 -24.61 9.97 -2.98
C GLY A 107 -23.20 9.44 -2.98
N LYS A 108 -22.27 10.15 -3.64
CA LYS A 108 -20.83 9.89 -3.48
C LYS A 108 -20.53 9.95 -1.98
N ARG A 109 -20.40 8.78 -1.34
CA ARG A 109 -19.95 8.68 0.04
C ARG A 109 -18.54 9.27 0.07
N LEU A 110 -18.41 10.49 0.59
CA LEU A 110 -17.14 11.18 0.69
C LEU A 110 -16.31 10.49 1.78
N VAL A 111 -15.46 9.54 1.36
CA VAL A 111 -14.57 8.80 2.26
C VAL A 111 -13.16 9.37 2.12
N ARG A 112 -12.55 9.71 3.25
CA ARG A 112 -11.13 10.08 3.30
C ARG A 112 -10.28 8.84 3.16
N ARG A 113 -9.28 8.89 2.28
CA ARG A 113 -8.21 7.90 2.24
C ARG A 113 -7.17 8.29 3.28
N VAL A 114 -7.12 7.56 4.40
CA VAL A 114 -6.26 7.89 5.54
C VAL A 114 -5.19 6.83 5.75
N VAL A 115 -3.96 7.26 5.97
CA VAL A 115 -2.82 6.44 6.36
C VAL A 115 -2.37 6.86 7.76
N ARG A 116 -2.29 5.92 8.69
CA ARG A 116 -1.65 6.14 9.99
C ARG A 116 -0.17 5.82 9.86
N CYS A 117 0.68 6.76 10.30
CA CYS A 117 2.13 6.57 10.32
C CYS A 117 2.74 7.14 11.60
N GLU A 118 3.63 6.39 12.24
CA GLU A 118 4.05 6.65 13.61
C GLU A 118 5.54 6.39 13.80
N SER A 119 6.27 7.38 14.31
CA SER A 119 7.68 7.27 14.67
C SER A 119 7.85 7.18 16.18
N ASN A 120 8.71 6.27 16.63
CA ASN A 120 9.20 6.20 18.02
C ASN A 120 10.54 6.93 18.21
N GLY A 121 10.88 7.86 17.31
CA GLY A 121 12.12 8.65 17.31
C GLY A 121 13.00 8.41 16.09
N ARG A 122 13.03 7.18 15.56
CA ARG A 122 13.71 6.84 14.30
C ARG A 122 12.81 7.12 13.08
N PRO A 123 13.36 7.44 11.90
CA PRO A 123 12.57 7.56 10.68
C PRO A 123 11.81 6.27 10.39
N GLN A 124 10.52 6.37 10.09
CA GLN A 124 9.65 5.27 9.71
C GLN A 124 9.04 5.58 8.34
N SER A 125 8.88 4.55 7.52
CA SER A 125 8.22 4.63 6.22
C SER A 125 6.94 3.80 6.26
N CYS A 126 5.84 4.41 5.85
CA CYS A 126 4.52 3.81 5.78
C CYS A 126 4.10 3.76 4.30
N PRO A 127 4.11 2.57 3.67
CA PRO A 127 3.77 2.42 2.27
C PRO A 127 2.35 2.88 1.98
N VAL A 128 2.20 3.70 0.94
CA VAL A 128 0.89 4.14 0.44
C VAL A 128 0.96 4.44 -1.04
N ARG A 129 -0.06 4.02 -1.79
CA ARG A 129 -0.18 4.35 -3.20
C ARG A 129 -0.58 5.81 -3.36
N LEU A 130 0.36 6.69 -3.72
CA LEU A 130 0.03 8.10 -3.93
C LEU A 130 -0.33 8.37 -5.39
N ASP A 131 0.36 7.73 -6.33
CA ASP A 131 0.16 7.98 -7.78
C ASP A 131 0.26 9.47 -8.15
N GLY A 132 1.09 10.23 -7.41
CA GLY A 132 1.21 11.68 -7.56
C GLY A 132 0.25 12.52 -6.71
N ALA A 133 -0.70 11.89 -6.01
CA ALA A 133 -1.64 12.59 -5.14
C ALA A 133 -0.92 13.27 -3.96
N PRO A 134 -1.24 14.53 -3.67
CA PRO A 134 -0.73 15.22 -2.50
C PRO A 134 -1.25 14.58 -1.21
N VAL A 135 -0.48 14.74 -0.13
CA VAL A 135 -0.82 14.25 1.21
C VAL A 135 -0.85 15.44 2.17
N ARG A 136 -1.80 15.43 3.10
CA ARG A 136 -1.88 16.42 4.18
C ARG A 136 -1.98 15.76 5.55
N LEU A 137 -1.51 16.45 6.59
CA LEU A 137 -1.68 15.99 7.97
C LEU A 137 -3.15 16.14 8.37
N LEU A 138 -3.85 15.03 8.51
CA LEU A 138 -5.23 15.04 8.96
C LEU A 138 -5.30 15.29 10.47
N ARG A 139 -4.54 14.53 11.25
CA ARG A 139 -4.55 14.65 12.71
C ARG A 139 -3.20 14.24 13.31
N GLN A 140 -2.60 15.12 14.10
CA GLN A 140 -1.48 14.77 14.96
C GLN A 140 -1.95 13.95 16.17
N LEU A 141 -1.25 12.86 16.45
CA LEU A 141 -1.50 11.96 17.58
C LEU A 141 -0.40 12.09 18.64
N SER A 142 0.82 12.42 18.21
CA SER A 142 1.96 12.63 19.09
C SER A 142 1.86 13.94 19.86
N ALA A 143 2.45 13.95 21.05
CA ALA A 143 2.69 15.19 21.79
C ALA A 143 3.77 16.08 21.12
N LEU A 144 4.66 15.46 20.34
CA LEU A 144 5.71 16.11 19.55
C LEU A 144 5.14 16.63 18.22
N PRO A 145 5.60 17.80 17.73
CA PRO A 145 5.06 18.41 16.51
C PRO A 145 5.29 17.59 15.24
N CYS A 146 4.23 17.39 14.47
CA CYS A 146 4.28 16.85 13.12
C CYS A 146 4.29 17.99 12.08
N ARG A 147 5.47 18.54 11.79
CA ARG A 147 5.65 19.55 10.74
C ARG A 147 6.12 18.90 9.44
N GLU A 148 5.52 19.28 8.32
CA GLU A 148 5.94 18.77 7.00
C GLU A 148 7.38 19.17 6.69
N GLY A 149 8.14 18.27 6.06
CA GLY A 149 9.58 18.42 5.82
C GLY A 149 10.46 18.28 7.07
N GLN A 150 9.85 18.25 8.27
CA GLN A 150 10.55 18.02 9.52
C GLN A 150 10.11 16.70 10.18
N GLY A 151 8.97 16.68 10.87
CA GLY A 151 8.48 15.49 11.57
C GLY A 151 7.88 14.45 10.61
N TRP A 152 7.44 14.86 9.43
CA TRP A 152 6.87 13.96 8.43
C TRP A 152 7.03 14.52 7.02
N GLY A 153 6.74 13.69 6.03
CA GLY A 153 6.59 14.09 4.65
C GLY A 153 6.12 12.90 3.82
N TYR A 154 6.16 13.04 2.50
CA TYR A 154 5.81 11.96 1.60
C TYR A 154 6.70 11.97 0.35
N LYS A 155 6.86 10.79 -0.23
CA LYS A 155 7.52 10.58 -1.53
C LYS A 155 6.61 9.72 -2.39
N ARG A 156 7.04 9.36 -3.60
CA ARG A 156 6.24 8.72 -4.65
C ARG A 156 5.20 7.68 -4.18
N ASN A 157 5.54 6.80 -3.24
CA ASN A 157 4.60 5.80 -2.69
C ASN A 157 4.80 5.52 -1.18
N GLU A 158 5.20 6.55 -0.43
CA GLU A 158 5.36 6.43 1.02
C GLU A 158 4.99 7.73 1.71
N VAL A 159 4.41 7.62 2.90
CA VAL A 159 4.43 8.67 3.92
C VAL A 159 5.50 8.28 4.92
N TRP A 160 6.40 9.20 5.24
CA TRP A 160 7.43 8.95 6.25
C TRP A 160 7.19 9.84 7.48
N THR A 161 7.52 9.33 8.66
CA THR A 161 7.52 10.06 9.92
C THR A 161 8.88 9.93 10.60
N SER A 162 9.25 10.92 11.41
CA SER A 162 10.52 10.96 12.13
C SER A 162 10.36 11.76 13.42
N ARG A 163 11.39 11.77 14.27
CA ARG A 163 11.45 12.64 15.47
C ARG A 163 10.25 12.47 16.41
N GLY A 164 9.69 11.26 16.46
CA GLY A 164 8.54 10.98 17.32
C GLY A 164 7.20 11.53 16.81
N CYS A 165 7.12 11.97 15.55
CA CYS A 165 5.85 12.35 14.93
C CYS A 165 4.96 11.12 14.72
N GLN A 166 3.72 11.22 15.17
CA GLN A 166 2.68 10.21 15.00
C GLN A 166 1.43 10.91 14.48
N GLY A 167 0.87 10.44 13.38
CA GLY A 167 -0.23 11.12 12.72
C GLY A 167 -1.08 10.26 11.82
N ASP A 168 -2.30 10.74 11.60
CA ASP A 168 -3.16 10.34 10.50
C ASP A 168 -2.93 11.30 9.33
N PHE A 169 -2.69 10.76 8.14
CA PHE A 169 -2.40 11.49 6.92
C PHE A 169 -3.48 11.22 5.89
N GLU A 170 -4.09 12.26 5.34
CA GLU A 170 -5.09 12.13 4.27
C GLU A 170 -4.38 12.22 2.92
N VAL A 171 -4.65 11.26 2.05
CA VAL A 171 -4.22 11.29 0.67
C VAL A 171 -5.37 11.82 -0.20
N ALA A 172 -5.06 12.78 -1.04
CA ALA A 172 -6.02 13.32 -2.00
C ALA A 172 -6.54 12.26 -3.00
N ASP A 173 -7.63 12.62 -3.66
CA ASP A 173 -8.14 11.89 -4.82
C ASP A 173 -7.22 12.05 -6.05
N GLU A 174 -7.59 11.42 -7.16
CA GLU A 174 -6.83 11.43 -8.41
C GLU A 174 -6.70 12.84 -9.02
N ASP A 175 -7.63 13.74 -8.70
CA ASP A 175 -7.62 15.15 -9.11
C ASP A 175 -6.84 16.05 -8.13
N GLY A 176 -6.22 15.47 -7.09
CA GLY A 176 -5.48 16.21 -6.07
C GLY A 176 -6.37 16.94 -5.06
N ARG A 177 -7.66 16.58 -4.97
CA ARG A 177 -8.62 17.18 -4.04
C ARG A 177 -8.68 16.42 -2.73
N PHE A 178 -8.78 17.17 -1.64
CA PHE A 178 -9.04 16.62 -0.32
C PHE A 178 -10.52 16.68 0.02
N VAL A 179 -10.98 15.83 0.93
CA VAL A 179 -12.36 15.88 1.40
C VAL A 179 -12.52 17.05 2.37
N ASP A 180 -13.12 18.12 1.88
CA ASP A 180 -13.29 19.38 2.61
C ASP A 180 -14.62 19.49 3.37
N VAL A 181 -14.94 18.43 4.12
CA VAL A 181 -16.08 18.46 5.06
C VAL A 181 -15.57 18.73 6.48
N PRO A 182 -16.31 19.51 7.29
CA PRO A 182 -15.96 19.73 8.70
C PRO A 182 -15.67 18.42 9.42
N ARG A 183 -14.63 18.43 10.24
CA ARG A 183 -14.20 17.29 11.04
C ARG A 183 -13.85 17.72 12.46
N ARG A 184 -13.90 16.76 13.37
CA ARG A 184 -13.61 16.99 14.78
C ARG A 184 -12.13 16.83 15.08
N LEU A 185 -11.59 17.76 15.85
CA LEU A 185 -10.21 17.75 16.34
C LEU A 185 -10.23 18.09 17.82
N THR A 186 -9.86 17.15 18.67
CA THR A 186 -9.70 17.40 20.11
C THR A 186 -8.34 18.02 20.39
N CYS A 187 -8.31 19.13 21.13
CA CYS A 187 -7.06 19.76 21.57
C CYS A 187 -7.17 20.24 23.01
N GLU A 188 -6.17 19.89 23.84
CA GLU A 188 -6.29 20.02 25.30
C GLU A 188 -5.03 20.57 25.98
N SER A 189 -5.16 21.67 26.72
CA SER A 189 -4.12 22.20 27.62
C SER A 189 -4.25 21.61 29.04
N LYS A 190 -4.02 20.30 29.21
CA LYS A 190 -4.21 19.62 30.51
C LYS A 190 -3.32 20.20 31.63
N SER A 191 -2.09 20.58 31.30
CA SER A 191 -1.11 21.13 32.25
C SER A 191 -1.10 22.67 32.32
N LYS A 192 -2.14 23.33 31.79
CA LYS A 192 -2.23 24.80 31.66
C LYS A 192 -1.11 25.47 30.87
N LYS A 193 -0.32 24.69 30.13
CA LYS A 193 0.72 25.17 29.22
C LYS A 193 0.20 25.17 27.79
N ARG A 194 0.73 26.07 26.95
CA ARG A 194 0.40 26.10 25.53
C ARG A 194 0.67 24.76 24.85
N ARG A 195 -0.32 24.25 24.14
CA ARG A 195 -0.27 23.03 23.33
C ARG A 195 -0.66 23.37 21.90
N PHE A 196 -0.09 22.64 20.96
CA PHE A 196 -0.41 22.75 19.54
C PHE A 196 -0.81 21.38 19.01
N CYS A 197 -1.98 21.30 18.38
CA CYS A 197 -2.53 20.11 17.76
C CYS A 197 -2.48 20.28 16.25
N GLY A 198 -1.53 19.60 15.62
CA GLY A 198 -1.28 19.69 14.19
C GLY A 198 -2.42 19.10 13.36
N ALA A 199 -2.87 19.88 12.38
CA ALA A 199 -3.92 19.50 11.43
C ALA A 199 -3.90 20.49 10.27
N SER A 200 -4.05 20.02 9.04
CA SER A 200 -4.26 20.91 7.90
C SER A 200 -5.68 21.48 7.94
N ILE A 201 -5.77 22.82 7.95
CA ILE A 201 -7.01 23.60 8.00
C ILE A 201 -7.00 24.58 6.81
N SER A 202 -8.06 24.57 6.01
CA SER A 202 -8.15 25.31 4.75
C SER A 202 -9.06 26.53 4.83
N VAL A 203 -10.19 26.41 5.53
CA VAL A 203 -11.23 27.42 5.71
C VAL A 203 -11.21 28.01 7.12
N GLY A 204 -11.32 27.18 8.16
CA GLY A 204 -11.51 27.69 9.52
C GLY A 204 -11.52 26.66 10.64
N ALA A 205 -11.55 27.17 11.88
CA ALA A 205 -11.77 26.39 13.08
C ALA A 205 -12.76 27.09 14.01
N ALA A 206 -13.62 26.31 14.67
CA ALA A 206 -14.51 26.80 15.71
C ALA A 206 -14.58 25.80 16.86
N VAL A 207 -14.85 26.28 18.08
CA VAL A 207 -15.17 25.40 19.20
C VAL A 207 -16.47 24.67 18.87
N PHE A 208 -16.42 23.33 18.90
CA PHE A 208 -17.61 22.50 18.77
C PHE A 208 -18.17 22.12 20.13
N GLU A 209 -17.31 21.63 21.02
CA GLU A 209 -17.68 21.23 22.38
C GLU A 209 -16.57 21.62 23.35
N GLN A 210 -16.93 22.32 24.43
CA GLN A 210 -15.98 22.65 25.49
C GLN A 210 -15.89 21.49 26.49
N LEU A 211 -14.66 21.02 26.74
CA LEU A 211 -14.35 19.90 27.64
C LEU A 211 -13.76 20.38 28.98
N SER A 212 -13.33 21.63 29.08
CA SER A 212 -12.81 22.26 30.31
C SER A 212 -13.84 23.14 31.01
N SER A 213 -13.66 23.33 32.31
CA SER A 213 -14.33 24.40 33.06
C SER A 213 -13.75 25.79 32.75
N THR A 214 -12.45 25.85 32.43
CA THR A 214 -11.82 27.06 31.89
C THR A 214 -12.44 27.37 30.52
N PRO A 215 -12.93 28.61 30.29
CA PRO A 215 -13.46 29.02 28.99
C PRO A 215 -12.43 28.87 27.87
N CYS A 216 -12.90 28.47 26.68
CA CYS A 216 -12.12 28.48 25.46
C CYS A 216 -12.46 29.72 24.61
N GLU A 217 -11.74 30.81 24.82
CA GLU A 217 -11.90 32.09 24.13
C GLU A 217 -10.85 32.26 23.02
N GLU A 218 -11.31 32.51 21.78
CA GLU A 218 -10.41 32.67 20.63
C GLU A 218 -9.53 33.92 20.79
N GLY A 219 -8.24 33.78 20.49
CA GLY A 219 -7.23 34.82 20.68
C GLY A 219 -6.68 34.92 22.12
N SER A 220 -7.39 34.36 23.10
CA SER A 220 -6.99 34.38 24.52
C SER A 220 -6.45 33.03 24.98
N THR A 221 -7.30 31.99 24.97
CA THR A 221 -6.96 30.65 25.47
C THR A 221 -6.89 29.61 24.36
N TRP A 222 -7.29 29.95 23.14
CA TRP A 222 -7.04 29.13 21.96
C TRP A 222 -6.98 29.98 20.69
N GLY A 223 -6.53 29.37 19.60
CA GLY A 223 -6.62 29.95 18.26
C GLY A 223 -6.15 28.94 17.23
N TRP A 224 -6.16 29.31 15.95
CA TRP A 224 -5.85 28.38 14.87
C TRP A 224 -5.03 29.03 13.75
N SER A 225 -4.48 28.17 12.90
CA SER A 225 -3.72 28.52 11.70
C SER A 225 -3.93 27.42 10.65
N ARG A 226 -3.39 27.60 9.44
CA ARG A 226 -3.42 26.54 8.41
C ARG A 226 -2.79 25.21 8.85
N ASN A 227 -1.93 25.25 9.87
CA ASN A 227 -1.19 24.09 10.37
C ASN A 227 -1.82 23.44 11.60
N GLY A 228 -2.89 24.01 12.17
CA GLY A 228 -3.60 23.42 13.31
C GLY A 228 -4.06 24.43 14.35
N ILE A 229 -4.43 23.89 15.51
CA ILE A 229 -5.00 24.63 16.64
C ILE A 229 -3.99 24.72 17.77
N TRP A 230 -3.88 25.88 18.42
CA TRP A 230 -3.23 26.00 19.72
C TRP A 230 -4.26 26.22 20.82
N VAL A 231 -4.00 25.67 22.00
CA VAL A 231 -4.78 25.86 23.24
C VAL A 231 -3.85 26.16 24.40
N ASP A 232 -4.29 26.94 25.37
CA ASP A 232 -3.47 27.44 26.47
C ASP A 232 -4.31 27.63 27.75
N GLY A 233 -3.64 27.84 28.88
CA GLY A 233 -4.29 28.28 30.13
C GLY A 233 -5.30 27.30 30.74
N GLY A 234 -5.37 26.05 30.28
CA GLY A 234 -6.34 25.07 30.74
C GLY A 234 -7.52 24.83 29.81
N CYS A 235 -7.62 25.57 28.69
CA CYS A 235 -8.65 25.33 27.67
C CYS A 235 -8.50 23.92 27.07
N ARG A 236 -9.62 23.19 27.05
CA ARG A 236 -9.77 21.86 26.44
C ARG A 236 -11.09 21.84 25.70
N ALA A 237 -11.04 21.52 24.41
CA ALA A 237 -12.24 21.48 23.58
C ALA A 237 -12.06 20.50 22.42
N GLU A 238 -13.21 20.08 21.90
CA GLU A 238 -13.34 19.56 20.55
C GLU A 238 -13.62 20.73 19.61
N PHE A 239 -12.88 20.78 18.50
CA PHE A 239 -12.99 21.82 17.50
C PHE A 239 -13.53 21.25 16.20
N SER A 240 -14.39 22.01 15.54
CA SER A 240 -14.76 21.78 14.15
C SER A 240 -13.75 22.47 13.24
N VAL A 241 -13.07 21.72 12.36
CA VAL A 241 -12.09 22.25 11.41
C VAL A 241 -12.38 21.78 9.98
N ASN A 242 -11.99 22.60 9.00
CA ASN A 242 -11.92 22.28 7.58
C ASN A 242 -11.06 23.28 6.85
#